data_AF-A0A4Q3TK46-F1
#
_entry.id   AF-A0A4Q3TK46-F1
#
_cell.length_a   1.000
_cell.length_b   1.000
_cell.length_c   1.000
_cell.angle_alpha   90.00
_cell.angle_beta   90.00
_cell.angle_gamma   90.00
#
_symmetry.space_group_name_H-M   'P 1'
#
loop_
_entity.id
_entity.type
_entity.pdbx_description
1 polymer ?
#
loop_
_entity_poly.entity_id
_entity_poly.type
_entity_poly.pdbx_seq_one_letter_code
_entity_poly.pdbx_strand_id
1 'polypeptide(L)'
;MLAVVYRMMDRGNRLDRAAALARPPARGELLLRARLTNRGPGWDVYLATLLTREYSYVIPPLDKAQVIAIRGRWLQLGGVEVFAHSRNPKRLGASTLSQEWWCRIEGATAQEMVAPARRAGRSAEEIGSAEAANLT
;
A
#
# COMPACT_ATOMS: atom_id res chain seq x y z
N MET A 1 2.56 0.07 -10.80
CA MET A 1 1.44 -0.42 -11.65
C MET A 1 0.34 0.64 -11.72
N LEU A 2 -0.27 0.87 -12.89
CA LEU A 2 -1.38 1.83 -12.98
C LEU A 2 -2.61 1.33 -12.21
N ALA A 3 -3.26 2.23 -11.48
CA ALA A 3 -4.44 1.92 -10.69
C ALA A 3 -5.43 3.08 -10.61
N VAL A 4 -6.68 2.73 -10.36
CA VAL A 4 -7.76 3.62 -9.97
C VAL A 4 -8.06 3.38 -8.49
N VAL A 5 -7.96 4.41 -7.67
CA VAL A 5 -8.08 4.32 -6.20
C VAL A 5 -9.28 5.11 -5.70
N TYR A 6 -10.12 4.44 -4.93
CA TYR A 6 -11.25 5.01 -4.21
C TYR A 6 -10.91 5.08 -2.72
N ARG A 7 -11.02 6.27 -2.12
CA ARG A 7 -10.87 6.47 -0.67
C ARG A 7 -12.22 6.26 -0.02
N MET A 8 -12.30 5.32 0.91
CA MET A 8 -13.56 4.90 1.53
C MET A 8 -13.84 5.60 2.86
N MET A 9 -12.91 6.41 3.35
CA MET A 9 -13.05 7.22 4.55
C MET A 9 -12.88 8.71 4.22
N ASP A 10 -13.67 9.56 4.87
CA ASP A 10 -13.49 11.01 4.87
C ASP A 10 -13.24 11.51 6.29
N ARG A 11 -12.08 12.11 6.51
CA ARG A 11 -11.62 12.57 7.83
C ARG A 11 -11.73 11.49 8.93
N GLY A 12 -11.47 10.22 8.58
CA GLY A 12 -11.55 9.09 9.49
C GLY A 12 -12.94 8.48 9.66
N ASN A 13 -13.98 9.03 9.03
CA ASN A 13 -15.33 8.46 9.03
C ASN A 13 -15.58 7.65 7.76
N ARG A 14 -16.19 6.48 7.87
CA ARG A 14 -16.51 5.65 6.72
C ARG A 14 -17.57 6.33 5.86
N LEU A 15 -17.28 6.47 4.58
CA LEU A 15 -18.25 6.92 3.59
C LEU A 15 -19.25 5.80 3.32
N ASP A 16 -20.51 6.17 3.18
CA ASP A 16 -21.46 5.27 2.54
C ASP A 16 -21.08 5.07 1.05
N ARG A 17 -21.65 4.03 0.44
CA ARG A 17 -21.33 3.65 -0.93
C ARG A 17 -21.66 4.75 -1.94
N ALA A 18 -22.76 5.48 -1.76
CA ALA A 18 -23.18 6.51 -2.70
C ALA A 18 -22.22 7.70 -2.65
N ALA A 19 -21.84 8.14 -1.45
CA ALA A 19 -20.88 9.20 -1.22
C ALA A 19 -19.47 8.82 -1.73
N ALA A 20 -19.05 7.57 -1.55
CA ALA A 20 -17.76 7.09 -2.08
C ALA A 20 -17.74 7.09 -3.62
N LEU A 21 -18.84 6.72 -4.28
CA LEU A 21 -18.95 6.71 -5.75
C LEU A 21 -19.12 8.10 -6.35
N ALA A 22 -19.69 9.06 -5.61
CA ALA A 22 -19.83 10.44 -6.04
C ALA A 22 -18.49 11.18 -6.12
N ARG A 23 -17.46 10.71 -5.41
CA ARG A 23 -16.12 11.30 -5.45
C ARG A 23 -15.36 10.80 -6.68
N PRO A 24 -14.70 11.69 -7.45
CA PRO A 24 -13.86 11.25 -8.54
C PRO A 24 -12.72 10.38 -8.00
N PRO A 25 -12.47 9.19 -8.56
CA PRO A 25 -11.39 8.35 -8.09
C PRO A 25 -10.04 8.95 -8.45
N ALA A 26 -9.04 8.70 -7.60
CA ALA A 26 -7.67 9.06 -7.89
C ALA A 26 -7.06 8.05 -8.88
N ARG A 27 -6.24 8.53 -9.80
CA ARG A 27 -5.60 7.69 -10.82
C ARG A 27 -4.10 7.97 -10.85
N GLY A 28 -3.31 6.92 -10.98
CA GLY A 28 -1.86 7.05 -11.02
C GLY A 28 -1.16 5.71 -10.97
N GLU A 29 0.15 5.77 -10.75
CA GLU A 29 0.95 4.59 -10.48
C GLU A 29 0.89 4.24 -8.99
N LEU A 30 0.28 3.11 -8.67
CA LEU A 30 0.27 2.55 -7.33
C LEU A 30 1.55 1.73 -7.10
N LEU A 31 2.19 1.99 -5.96
CA LEU A 31 3.36 1.28 -5.46
C LEU A 31 3.11 0.78 -4.04
N LEU A 32 3.51 -0.47 -3.77
CA LEU A 32 3.51 -1.05 -2.43
C LEU A 32 4.96 -1.31 -2.03
N ARG A 33 5.45 -0.54 -1.07
CA ARG A 33 6.78 -0.76 -0.49
C ARG A 33 6.63 -1.50 0.82
N ALA A 34 7.10 -2.74 0.88
CA ALA A 34 7.20 -3.48 2.13
C ALA A 34 8.03 -2.69 3.16
N ARG A 35 7.47 -2.55 4.37
CA ARG A 35 8.12 -1.92 5.54
C ARG A 35 8.44 -2.95 6.61
N LEU A 36 7.54 -3.93 6.78
CA LEU A 36 7.70 -5.03 7.71
C LEU A 36 7.11 -6.28 7.07
N THR A 37 7.93 -7.33 6.93
CA THR A 37 7.54 -8.61 6.33
C THR A 37 7.87 -9.75 7.30
N ASN A 38 7.36 -10.95 7.03
CA ASN A 38 7.69 -12.20 7.76
C ASN A 38 7.16 -12.29 9.20
N ARG A 39 6.07 -11.59 9.54
CA ARG A 39 5.35 -11.79 10.82
C ARG A 39 4.26 -12.87 10.77
N GLY A 40 4.17 -13.60 9.67
CA GLY A 40 3.16 -14.61 9.39
C GLY A 40 2.26 -14.23 8.21
N PRO A 41 1.48 -15.18 7.67
CA PRO A 41 0.62 -14.93 6.52
C PRO A 41 -0.36 -13.78 6.79
N GLY A 42 -0.34 -12.73 5.96
CA GLY A 42 -1.27 -11.60 6.06
C GLY A 42 -0.85 -10.47 7.01
N TRP A 43 0.34 -10.54 7.61
CA TRP A 43 0.87 -9.52 8.53
C TRP A 43 1.86 -8.55 7.89
N ASP A 44 2.02 -8.62 6.57
CA ASP A 44 2.90 -7.72 5.84
C ASP A 44 2.37 -6.29 5.92
N VAL A 45 3.25 -5.38 6.33
CA VAL A 45 2.96 -3.96 6.43
C VAL A 45 3.67 -3.23 5.31
N TYR A 46 2.92 -2.43 4.57
CA TYR A 46 3.36 -1.67 3.42
C TYR A 46 3.27 -0.17 3.69
N LEU A 47 4.06 0.59 2.95
CA LEU A 47 3.76 1.96 2.59
C LEU A 47 3.14 1.92 1.18
N ALA A 48 1.87 2.31 1.06
CA ALA A 48 1.19 2.39 -0.22
C ALA A 48 1.17 3.85 -0.71
N THR A 49 1.61 4.06 -1.95
CA THR A 49 1.67 5.39 -2.57
C THR A 49 1.03 5.36 -3.94
N LEU A 50 0.30 6.42 -4.29
CA LEU A 50 -0.24 6.63 -5.63
C LEU A 50 0.42 7.86 -6.23
N LEU A 51 1.16 7.67 -7.32
CA LEU A 51 2.02 8.69 -7.92
C LEU A 51 1.53 9.13 -9.31
N THR A 52 1.79 10.38 -9.65
CA THR A 52 1.74 10.88 -11.03
C THR A 52 2.93 10.34 -11.83
N ARG A 53 2.98 10.65 -13.13
CA ARG A 53 4.14 10.29 -13.98
C ARG A 53 5.40 11.04 -13.57
N GLU A 54 5.23 12.20 -12.95
CA GLU A 54 6.29 13.07 -12.44
C GLU A 54 6.67 12.71 -10.99
N TYR A 55 6.25 11.55 -10.49
CA TYR A 55 6.55 11.03 -9.15
C TYR A 55 6.03 11.89 -7.98
N SER A 56 4.99 12.70 -8.21
CA SER A 56 4.30 13.42 -7.14
C SER A 56 3.12 12.61 -6.59
N TYR A 57 2.82 12.75 -5.30
CA TYR A 57 1.68 12.07 -4.69
C TYR A 57 0.35 12.60 -5.22
N VAL A 58 -0.49 11.71 -5.76
CA VAL A 58 -1.86 12.04 -6.21
C VAL A 58 -2.80 12.21 -5.01
N ILE A 59 -2.61 11.37 -4.00
CA ILE A 59 -3.32 11.39 -2.71
C ILE A 59 -2.30 11.16 -1.59
N PRO A 60 -2.60 11.57 -0.34
CA PRO A 60 -1.71 11.33 0.80
C PRO A 60 -1.29 9.86 0.88
N PRO A 61 -0.02 9.53 1.18
CA PRO A 61 0.41 8.14 1.33
C PRO A 61 -0.39 7.41 2.41
N LEU A 62 -0.67 6.13 2.17
CA LEU A 62 -1.25 5.24 3.17
C LEU A 62 -0.10 4.48 3.86
N ASP A 63 0.21 4.91 5.07
CA ASP A 63 1.20 4.27 5.93
C ASP A 63 0.56 3.15 6.75
N LYS A 64 1.41 2.23 7.24
CA LYS A 64 1.00 0.99 7.92
C LYS A 64 -0.07 0.22 7.13
N ALA A 65 -0.01 0.31 5.80
CA ALA A 65 -0.99 -0.28 4.91
C ALA A 65 -0.92 -1.81 4.99
N GLN A 66 -2.06 -2.44 5.18
CA GLN A 66 -2.21 -3.89 5.17
C GLN A 66 -3.18 -4.29 4.07
N VAL A 67 -2.91 -5.43 3.45
CA VAL A 67 -3.82 -6.02 2.48
C VAL A 67 -4.97 -6.68 3.23
N ILE A 68 -6.17 -6.08 3.14
CA ILE A 68 -7.38 -6.62 3.76
C ILE A 68 -7.96 -7.74 2.87
N ALA A 69 -8.02 -7.50 1.56
CA ALA A 69 -8.61 -8.44 0.63
C ALA A 69 -8.03 -8.25 -0.79
N ILE A 70 -8.01 -9.34 -1.54
CA ILE A 70 -7.71 -9.34 -2.98
C ILE A 70 -8.84 -10.06 -3.72
N ARG A 71 -9.40 -9.43 -4.74
CA ARG A 71 -10.50 -9.97 -5.56
C ARG A 71 -10.25 -9.66 -7.04
N GLY A 72 -9.55 -10.56 -7.73
CA GLY A 72 -9.17 -10.39 -9.13
C GLY A 72 -8.27 -9.15 -9.33
N ARG A 73 -8.80 -8.11 -9.97
CA ARG A 73 -8.10 -6.83 -10.17
C ARG A 73 -8.26 -5.86 -9.01
N TRP A 74 -9.09 -6.18 -8.02
CA TRP A 74 -9.35 -5.31 -6.87
C TRP A 74 -8.45 -5.69 -5.69
N LEU A 75 -7.82 -4.66 -5.12
CA LEU A 75 -7.01 -4.71 -3.92
C LEU A 75 -7.62 -3.78 -2.88
N GLN A 76 -7.91 -4.31 -1.69
CA GLN A 76 -8.37 -3.52 -0.55
C GLN A 76 -7.23 -3.35 0.44
N LEU A 77 -6.92 -2.09 0.77
CA LEU A 77 -5.89 -1.73 1.73
C LEU A 77 -6.50 -0.98 2.91
N GLY A 78 -6.07 -1.29 4.12
CA GLY A 78 -6.37 -0.52 5.33
C GLY A 78 -5.09 0.05 5.93
N GLY A 79 -5.14 1.27 6.44
CA GLY A 79 -3.98 1.91 7.05
C GLY A 79 -4.29 3.31 7.56
N VAL A 80 -3.27 4.16 7.64
CA VAL A 80 -3.41 5.56 8.03
C VAL A 80 -2.87 6.49 6.96
N GLU A 81 -3.68 7.45 6.52
CA GLU A 81 -3.22 8.51 5.63
C GLU A 81 -2.43 9.54 6.43
N VAL A 82 -1.24 9.90 5.92
CA VAL A 82 -0.34 10.86 6.57
C VAL A 82 -0.43 12.21 5.87
N PHE A 83 -0.90 13.23 6.59
CA PHE A 83 -0.99 14.60 6.12
C PHE A 83 0.11 15.44 6.77
N ALA A 84 1.08 15.93 6.00
CA ALA A 84 2.08 16.86 6.50
C ALA A 84 1.46 18.27 6.61
N HIS A 85 1.44 18.86 7.80
CA HIS A 85 0.88 20.22 8.00
C HIS A 85 1.90 21.33 7.76
N SER A 86 3.18 21.00 7.65
CA SER A 86 4.26 22.00 7.62
C SER A 86 5.44 21.48 6.81
N ARG A 87 5.92 22.32 5.89
CA ARG A 87 7.20 22.13 5.18
C ARG A 87 8.40 22.64 5.99
N ASN A 88 8.18 23.16 7.21
CA ASN A 88 9.25 23.61 8.08
C ASN A 88 9.88 22.39 8.78
N PRO A 89 11.16 22.07 8.53
CA PRO A 89 11.84 20.92 9.11
C PRO A 89 11.91 20.97 10.65
N LYS A 90 11.76 22.15 11.26
CA LYS A 90 11.75 22.33 12.73
C LYS A 90 10.35 22.16 13.35
N ARG A 91 9.29 22.00 12.54
CA ARG A 91 7.90 21.76 12.97
C ARG A 91 7.26 20.70 12.07
N LEU A 92 7.77 19.47 12.16
CA LEU A 92 7.17 18.31 11.50
C LEU A 92 5.94 17.86 12.28
N GLY A 93 4.81 18.54 12.05
CA GLY A 93 3.51 18.08 12.51
C GLY A 93 2.84 17.26 11.40
N ALA A 94 2.51 16.00 11.66
CA ALA A 94 1.73 15.17 10.75
C ALA A 94 0.41 14.75 11.40
N SER A 95 -0.70 14.87 10.67
CA SER A 95 -1.98 14.28 11.07
C SER A 95 -2.05 12.90 10.45
N THR A 96 -2.51 11.93 11.24
CA THR A 96 -2.81 10.60 10.73
C THR A 96 -4.29 10.34 10.87
N LEU A 97 -4.90 9.83 9.80
CA LEU A 97 -6.32 9.51 9.77
C LEU A 97 -6.49 8.10 9.23
N SER A 98 -7.30 7.30 9.92
CA SER A 98 -7.64 5.96 9.45
C SER A 98 -8.27 6.04 8.06
N GLN A 99 -7.83 5.15 7.17
CA GLN A 99 -8.24 5.15 5.78
C GLN A 99 -8.31 3.73 5.22
N GLU A 100 -9.23 3.55 4.28
CA GLU A 100 -9.34 2.34 3.47
C GLU A 100 -9.31 2.72 1.99
N TRP A 101 -8.42 2.09 1.23
CA TRP A 101 -8.29 2.28 -0.21
C TRP A 101 -8.82 1.05 -0.95
N TRP A 102 -9.69 1.30 -1.91
CA TRP A 102 -10.11 0.29 -2.89
C TRP A 102 -9.40 0.60 -4.20
N CYS A 103 -8.45 -0.26 -4.56
CA CYS A 103 -7.61 -0.08 -5.72
C CYS A 103 -8.03 -1.06 -6.80
N ARG A 104 -8.37 -0.57 -7.99
CA ARG A 104 -8.51 -1.37 -9.20
C ARG A 104 -7.21 -1.29 -9.98
N ILE A 105 -6.54 -2.43 -10.16
CA ILE A 105 -5.28 -2.53 -10.91
C ILE A 105 -5.58 -2.65 -12.40
N GLU A 106 -4.88 -1.87 -13.21
CA GLU A 106 -5.01 -1.89 -14.66
C GLU A 106 -3.92 -2.77 -15.28
N GLY A 107 -4.31 -3.61 -16.24
CA GLY A 107 -3.38 -4.46 -17.00
C GLY A 107 -2.79 -5.68 -16.27
N ALA A 108 -3.08 -5.87 -14.99
CA ALA A 108 -2.58 -7.00 -14.19
C ALA A 108 -3.59 -7.44 -13.11
N THR A 109 -3.32 -8.55 -12.43
CA THR A 109 -4.03 -8.96 -11.22
C THR A 109 -3.50 -8.24 -9.99
N ALA A 110 -4.34 -8.06 -8.98
CA ALA A 110 -3.91 -7.46 -7.71
C ALA A 110 -2.94 -8.40 -6.95
N GLN A 111 -2.99 -9.71 -7.19
CA GLN A 111 -2.04 -10.67 -6.62
C GLN A 111 -0.60 -10.41 -7.10
N GLU A 112 -0.41 -10.15 -8.39
CA GLU A 112 0.92 -9.87 -8.97
C GLU A 112 1.56 -8.61 -8.37
N MET A 113 0.74 -7.67 -7.92
CA MET A 113 1.21 -6.47 -7.24
C MET A 113 1.74 -6.72 -5.82
N VAL A 114 1.16 -7.67 -5.10
CA VAL A 114 1.50 -7.99 -3.70
C VAL A 114 2.61 -9.05 -3.61
N ALA A 115 2.69 -9.95 -4.60
CA ALA A 115 3.65 -11.04 -4.70
C ALA A 115 5.16 -10.67 -4.66
N PRO A 116 5.64 -9.48 -5.08
CA PRO A 116 7.08 -9.19 -5.12
C PRO A 116 7.74 -9.23 -3.73
N ALA A 117 6.99 -8.93 -2.66
CA ALA A 117 7.49 -9.02 -1.29
C ALA A 117 7.76 -10.48 -0.84
N ARG A 118 7.08 -11.47 -1.43
CA ARG A 118 7.19 -12.90 -1.04
C ARG A 118 8.31 -13.66 -1.74
N ARG A 119 8.90 -13.13 -2.83
CA ARG A 119 10.04 -13.77 -3.51
C ARG A 119 11.37 -13.42 -2.85
N ALA A 120 11.54 -12.18 -2.39
CA ALA A 120 12.78 -11.75 -1.74
C ALA A 120 13.07 -12.49 -0.41
N GLY A 121 12.02 -12.85 0.35
CA GLY A 121 12.17 -13.64 1.57
C GLY A 121 12.64 -15.08 1.33
N ARG A 122 12.13 -15.73 0.27
CA ARG A 122 12.53 -17.11 -0.09
C ARG A 122 13.97 -17.19 -0.60
N SER A 123 14.39 -16.23 -1.41
CA SER A 123 15.76 -16.20 -1.91
C SER A 123 16.80 -15.98 -0.80
N ALA A 124 16.48 -15.21 0.25
CA ALA A 124 17.38 -15.04 1.38
C ALA A 124 17.51 -16.31 2.26
N GLU A 125 16.42 -17.06 2.41
CA GLU A 125 16.38 -18.32 3.17
C GLU A 125 17.09 -19.47 2.42
N GLU A 126 16.95 -19.54 1.09
CA GLU A 126 17.67 -20.50 0.24
C GLU A 126 19.18 -20.24 0.21
N ILE A 127 19.62 -18.97 0.25
CA ILE A 127 21.05 -18.63 0.33
C ILE A 127 21.64 -19.03 1.69
N GLY A 128 20.93 -18.77 2.80
CA GLY A 128 21.40 -19.16 4.13
C GLY A 128 21.42 -20.69 4.36
N SER A 129 20.49 -21.42 3.74
CA SER A 129 20.46 -22.89 3.83
C SER A 129 21.54 -23.55 2.96
N ALA A 130 21.87 -22.97 1.80
CA ALA A 130 22.98 -23.41 0.96
C ALA A 130 24.36 -23.15 1.60
N GLU A 131 24.51 -22.06 2.36
CA GLU A 131 25.77 -21.73 3.05
C GLU A 131 26.01 -22.64 4.26
N ALA A 132 24.95 -23.02 5.00
CA ALA A 132 25.05 -23.96 6.12
C ALA A 132 25.34 -25.42 5.68
N ALA A 133 24.84 -25.82 4.50
CA ALA A 133 25.06 -27.16 3.97
C ALA A 133 26.49 -27.39 3.41
N ASN A 134 27.25 -26.31 3.17
CA ASN A 134 28.60 -26.37 2.61
C ASN A 134 29.71 -26.27 3.68
N LEU A 135 29.33 -26.25 4.96
CA LEU A 135 30.21 -26.19 6.14
C LEU A 135 30.14 -27.45 7.01
N THR A 136 29.51 -28.53 6.53
CA THR A 136 29.50 -29.86 7.16
C THR A 136 30.11 -30.88 6.22
#